data_AF-A0AA51M181-F1
#
_entry.id   AF-A0AA51M181-F1
#
_cell.length_a   1.000
_cell.length_b   1.000
_cell.length_c   1.000
_cell.angle_alpha   90.00
_cell.angle_beta   90.00
_cell.angle_gamma   90.00
#
_symmetry.space_group_name_H-M   'P 1'
#
loop_
_entity.id
_entity.type
_entity.pdbx_description
1 polymer ?
#
loop_
_entity_poly.entity_id
_entity_poly.type
_entity_poly.pdbx_seq_one_letter_code
_entity_poly.pdbx_strand_id
1 'polypeptide(L)'
;MANPNRLTAQQCVDLLKEETGDEIKPVTFHAYVHRGHAPKPVEKIGNTPLWKRSEIVEWARNRPGRGARTDLRQPRRRTKTSDTATTTD
;
A
#
# COMPACT_ATOMS: atom_id res chain seq x y z
N MET A 1 -8.51 4.44 -27.37
CA MET A 1 -8.56 3.42 -26.30
C MET A 1 -7.71 3.90 -25.14
N ALA A 2 -8.31 4.17 -23.98
CA ALA A 2 -7.54 4.50 -22.78
C ALA A 2 -6.72 3.27 -22.40
N ASN A 3 -5.40 3.41 -22.25
CA ASN A 3 -4.53 2.30 -21.88
C ASN A 3 -5.00 1.74 -20.52
N PRO A 4 -5.49 0.49 -20.43
CA PRO A 4 -6.08 -0.06 -19.19
C PRO A 4 -5.06 -0.16 -18.05
N ASN A 5 -3.78 -0.06 -18.41
CA ASN A 5 -2.64 -0.11 -17.51
C ASN A 5 -2.17 1.26 -17.02
N ARG A 6 -2.80 2.37 -17.46
CA ARG A 6 -2.46 3.74 -17.06
C ARG A 6 -3.65 4.38 -16.37
N LEU A 7 -3.47 4.75 -15.11
CA LEU A 7 -4.49 5.33 -14.26
C LEU A 7 -4.17 6.79 -13.98
N THR A 8 -5.18 7.64 -14.03
CA THR A 8 -5.14 9.00 -13.46
C THR A 8 -5.22 8.93 -11.93
N ALA A 9 -4.98 10.06 -11.25
CA ALA A 9 -5.05 10.12 -9.80
C ALA A 9 -6.43 9.71 -9.26
N GLN A 10 -7.51 10.09 -9.98
CA GLN A 10 -8.87 9.69 -9.64
C GLN A 10 -9.04 8.17 -9.74
N GLN A 11 -8.64 7.57 -10.86
CA GLN A 11 -8.72 6.13 -11.05
C GLN A 11 -7.85 5.34 -10.05
N CYS A 12 -6.75 5.92 -9.56
CA CYS A 12 -5.94 5.31 -8.52
C CYS A 12 -6.68 5.22 -7.19
N VAL A 13 -7.41 6.28 -6.80
CA VAL A 13 -8.17 6.27 -5.54
C VAL A 13 -9.43 5.40 -5.64
N ASP A 14 -10.05 5.34 -6.82
CA ASP A 14 -11.20 4.46 -7.06
C ASP A 14 -10.75 2.99 -6.95
N LEU A 15 -9.63 2.64 -7.59
CA LEU A 15 -9.04 1.29 -7.50
C LEU A 15 -8.60 0.96 -6.06
N LEU A 16 -8.04 1.93 -5.33
CA LEU A 16 -7.69 1.72 -3.92
C LEU A 16 -8.94 1.39 -3.08
N LYS A 17 -10.05 2.10 -3.31
CA LYS A 17 -11.32 1.86 -2.64
C LYS A 17 -11.87 0.48 -2.97
N GLU A 18 -11.75 0.02 -4.22
CA GLU A 18 -12.14 -1.33 -4.63
C GLU A 18 -11.28 -2.42 -3.96
N GLU A 19 -9.95 -2.24 -3.90
CA GLU A 19 -9.04 -3.27 -3.37
C GLU A 19 -8.99 -3.31 -1.83
N THR A 20 -9.15 -2.16 -1.14
CA THR A 20 -8.95 -2.06 0.32
C THR A 20 -10.21 -1.65 1.10
N GLY A 21 -11.26 -1.20 0.41
CA GLY A 21 -12.43 -0.55 1.04
C GLY A 21 -12.14 0.86 1.58
N ASP A 22 -10.92 1.36 1.42
CA ASP A 22 -10.42 2.54 2.12
C ASP A 22 -10.44 3.77 1.19
N GLU A 23 -11.39 4.69 1.43
CA GLU A 23 -11.57 5.86 0.56
C GLU A 23 -10.66 7.04 0.95
N ILE A 24 -9.81 7.47 0.03
CA ILE A 24 -8.96 8.67 0.18
C ILE A 24 -9.22 9.67 -0.94
N LYS A 25 -8.96 10.96 -0.67
CA LYS A 25 -9.06 12.00 -1.69
C LYS A 25 -7.85 11.94 -2.65
N PRO A 26 -8.01 12.29 -3.95
CA PRO A 26 -6.88 12.39 -4.89
C PRO A 26 -5.75 13.29 -4.39
N VAL A 27 -6.08 14.39 -3.69
CA VAL A 27 -5.08 15.28 -3.07
C VAL A 27 -4.25 14.57 -2.01
N THR A 28 -4.86 13.69 -1.20
CA THR A 28 -4.15 12.86 -0.22
C THR A 28 -3.22 11.87 -0.92
N PHE A 29 -3.68 11.27 -2.02
CA PHE A 29 -2.87 10.39 -2.85
C PHE A 29 -1.64 11.15 -3.40
N HIS A 30 -1.82 12.36 -3.95
CA HIS A 30 -0.71 13.21 -4.37
C HIS A 30 0.28 13.49 -3.23
N ALA A 31 -0.20 13.78 -2.02
CA ALA A 31 0.66 13.98 -0.86
C ALA A 31 1.49 12.72 -0.51
N TYR A 32 0.90 11.52 -0.62
CA TYR A 32 1.67 10.28 -0.45
C TYR A 32 2.71 10.07 -1.54
N VAL A 33 2.38 10.39 -2.80
CA VAL A 33 3.34 10.32 -3.91
C VAL A 33 4.51 11.29 -3.67
N HIS A 34 4.22 12.54 -3.29
CA HIS A 34 5.25 13.54 -2.98
C HIS A 34 6.15 13.13 -1.80
N ARG A 35 5.60 12.43 -0.80
CA ARG A 35 6.36 11.91 0.35
C ARG A 35 7.08 10.59 0.07
N GLY A 36 6.87 9.98 -1.09
CA GLY A 36 7.42 8.66 -1.43
C GLY A 36 6.73 7.48 -0.72
N HIS A 37 5.53 7.67 -0.19
CA HIS A 37 4.73 6.62 0.44
C HIS A 37 3.82 5.88 -0.56
N ALA A 38 3.60 6.45 -1.74
CA ALA A 38 2.83 5.86 -2.83
C ALA A 38 3.67 5.79 -4.12
N PRO A 39 3.26 4.95 -5.10
CA PRO A 39 3.99 4.79 -6.36
C PRO A 39 4.17 6.11 -7.11
N LYS A 40 5.33 6.26 -7.77
CA LYS A 40 5.60 7.43 -8.61
C LYS A 40 4.82 7.32 -9.92
N PRO A 41 4.38 8.45 -10.51
CA PRO A 41 3.80 8.43 -11.84
C PRO A 41 4.85 7.96 -12.85
N VAL A 42 4.43 7.08 -13.76
CA VAL A 42 5.31 6.50 -14.77
C VAL A 42 5.32 7.31 -16.06
N GLU A 43 4.23 8.03 -16.31
CA GLU A 43 4.02 8.83 -17.51
C GLU A 43 3.28 10.11 -17.13
N LYS A 44 3.35 11.10 -18.02
CA LYS A 44 2.61 12.35 -17.90
C LYS A 44 2.06 12.72 -19.28
N ILE A 45 0.75 12.88 -19.39
CA ILE A 45 0.09 13.40 -20.60
C ILE A 45 -0.39 14.81 -20.30
N GLY A 46 0.23 15.81 -20.92
CA GLY A 46 -0.01 17.22 -20.60
C GLY A 46 0.33 17.52 -19.13
N ASN A 47 -0.68 17.92 -18.35
CA ASN A 47 -0.58 18.13 -16.90
C ASN A 47 -1.08 16.94 -16.07
N THR A 48 -1.53 15.86 -16.71
CA THR A 48 -2.09 14.70 -16.02
C THR A 48 -1.01 13.63 -15.81
N PRO A 49 -0.54 13.40 -14.56
CA PRO A 49 0.30 12.26 -14.24
C PRO A 49 -0.49 10.95 -14.34
N LEU A 50 0.19 9.90 -14.78
CA LEU A 50 -0.36 8.55 -14.96
C LEU A 50 0.47 7.52 -14.21
N TRP A 51 -0.22 6.60 -13.54
CA TRP A 51 0.36 5.52 -12.76
C TRP A 51 0.10 4.16 -13.40
N LYS A 52 0.97 3.19 -13.13
CA LYS A 52 0.71 1.81 -13.52
C LYS A 52 -0.34 1.21 -12.59
N ARG A 53 -1.37 0.60 -13.18
CA ARG A 53 -2.39 -0.15 -12.44
C ARG A 53 -1.76 -1.19 -11.49
N SER A 54 -0.79 -1.96 -11.95
CA SER A 54 -0.13 -3.01 -11.15
C SER A 54 0.54 -2.46 -9.89
N GLU A 55 1.23 -1.32 -10.00
CA GLU A 55 1.93 -0.69 -8.87
C GLU A 55 0.92 -0.16 -7.83
N ILE A 56 -0.23 0.34 -8.27
CA ILE A 56 -1.30 0.78 -7.36
C ILE A 56 -1.92 -0.41 -6.63
N VAL A 57 -2.18 -1.51 -7.33
CA VAL A 57 -2.72 -2.75 -6.71
C VAL A 57 -1.73 -3.32 -5.69
N GLU A 58 -0.45 -3.39 -6.03
CA GLU A 58 0.59 -3.87 -5.11
C GLU A 58 0.71 -2.96 -3.89
N TRP A 59 0.68 -1.65 -4.09
CA TRP A 59 0.67 -0.69 -3.00
C TRP A 59 -0.58 -0.84 -2.13
N ALA A 60 -1.76 -0.98 -2.73
CA ALA A 60 -3.03 -1.15 -2.01
C ALA A 60 -3.01 -2.39 -1.10
N ARG A 61 -2.52 -3.53 -1.59
CA ARG A 61 -2.44 -4.79 -0.84
C ARG A 61 -1.44 -4.73 0.32
N ASN A 62 -0.34 -4.01 0.14
CA ASN A 62 0.70 -3.85 1.16
C ASN A 62 0.49 -2.60 2.03
N ARG A 63 -0.60 -1.86 1.83
CA ARG A 63 -0.81 -0.57 2.48
C ARG A 63 -1.06 -0.80 3.97
N PRO A 64 -0.25 -0.20 4.86
CA PRO A 64 -0.61 -0.08 6.25
C PRO A 64 -1.86 0.82 6.30
N GLY A 65 -3.01 0.26 6.68
CA GLY A 65 -4.31 0.94 6.65
C GLY A 65 -4.32 2.29 7.37
N ARG A 66 -5.42 3.05 7.23
CA ARG A 66 -5.57 4.37 7.88
C ARG A 66 -5.31 4.27 9.39
N GLY A 67 -4.22 4.90 9.87
CA GLY A 67 -3.83 4.87 11.29
C GLY A 67 -3.02 3.64 11.73
N ALA A 68 -2.64 2.76 10.80
CA ALA A 68 -1.63 1.73 11.07
C ALA A 68 -0.30 2.42 11.36
N ARG A 69 0.05 2.49 12.64
CA ARG A 69 1.34 2.93 13.15
C ARG A 69 2.43 1.99 12.63
N THR A 70 2.94 2.25 11.43
CA THR A 70 4.15 1.57 10.91
C THR A 70 5.38 1.88 11.74
N ASP A 71 5.30 2.86 12.65
CA ASP A 71 6.31 3.18 13.66
C ASP A 71 6.39 2.16 14.81
N LEU A 72 5.41 1.26 14.96
CA LEU A 72 5.51 0.17 15.94
C LEU A 72 6.58 -0.81 15.47
N ARG A 73 7.83 -0.60 15.93
CA ARG A 73 8.89 -1.60 15.87
C ARG A 73 8.34 -2.89 16.46
N GLN A 74 8.28 -3.93 15.63
CA GLN A 74 7.87 -5.26 16.04
C GLN A 74 8.63 -5.63 17.33
N PRO A 75 7.97 -5.95 18.46
CA PRO A 75 8.69 -6.43 19.63
C PRO A 75 9.44 -7.68 19.17
N ARG A 76 10.78 -7.64 19.30
CA ARG A 76 11.64 -8.77 18.98
C ARG A 76 11.00 -10.01 19.59
N ARG A 77 10.54 -10.91 18.72
CA ARG A 77 9.90 -12.17 19.09
C ARG A 77 10.80 -12.85 20.11
N ARG A 78 10.41 -12.82 21.39
CA ARG A 78 11.11 -13.54 22.44
C ARG A 78 10.87 -15.00 22.12
N THR A 79 11.87 -15.68 21.58
CA THR A 79 11.90 -17.13 21.44
C THR A 79 11.74 -17.69 22.85
N LYS A 80 10.52 -18.11 23.20
CA LYS A 80 10.35 -19.06 24.29
C LYS A 80 10.89 -20.38 23.77
N THR A 81 12.14 -20.66 24.11
CA THR A 81 12.67 -22.01 24.15
C THR A 81 11.83 -22.76 25.17
N SER A 82 10.81 -23.47 24.71
CA SER A 82 10.16 -24.48 25.53
C SER A 82 11.02 -25.72 25.43
N ASP A 83 11.98 -25.81 26.33
CA ASP A 83 12.54 -27.08 26.76
C ASP A 83 11.41 -27.80 27.52
N THR A 84 10.91 -28.89 26.96
CA THR A 84 10.11 -29.87 27.72
C THR A 84 10.86 -31.18 27.71
N ALA A 85 11.64 -31.35 28.77
CA ALA A 85 12.17 -32.60 29.23
C ALA A 85 11.07 -33.65 29.50
N THR A 86 11.37 -34.88 29.09
CA THR A 86 11.23 -36.18 29.80
C THR A 86 10.07 -36.36 30.80
N THR A 87 9.25 -37.40 30.59
CA THR A 87 8.64 -38.34 31.58
C THR A 87 7.66 -39.26 30.82
N THR A 88 8.05 -40.50 30.48
CA THR A 88 7.76 -41.78 31.19
C THR A 88 6.35 -42.33 30.96
N ASP A 89 6.25 -43.42 30.19
CA ASP A 89 5.57 -44.68 30.57
C ASP A 89 6.30 -45.85 29.87
#